data_AF-A0A7W1CTL5-F1
#
_entry.id   AF-A0A7W1CTL5-F1
#
_cell.length_a   1.000
_cell.length_b   1.000
_cell.length_c   1.000
_cell.angle_alpha   90.00
_cell.angle_beta   90.00
_cell.angle_gamma   90.00
#
_symmetry.space_group_name_H-M   'P 1'
#
loop_
_entity.id
_entity.type
_entity.pdbx_description
1 polymer ?
#
loop_
_entity_poly.entity_id
_entity_poly.type
_entity_poly.pdbx_seq_one_letter_code
_entity_poly.pdbx_strand_id
1 'polypeptide(L)'
;AMTVSHKKEFGFGYFMSQRYHYSRSFAAMRMATAPFMRRLTYACATPLLPFLLFARMAATIWRKQRRLREFVLATPIIGVFLLSWAWGEAIGALFGAGDSLARVE
;
A
#
# COMPACT_ATOMS: atom_id res chain seq x y z
N ALA A 1 -33.93 -7.55 -11.01
CA ALA A 1 -32.63 -7.99 -10.44
C ALA A 1 -31.56 -7.01 -10.88
N MET A 2 -30.79 -6.43 -9.95
CA MET A 2 -29.71 -5.50 -10.28
C MET A 2 -28.42 -6.29 -10.54
N THR A 3 -27.90 -6.24 -11.75
CA THR A 3 -26.63 -6.85 -12.13
C THR A 3 -25.52 -5.79 -12.13
N VAL A 4 -24.56 -5.94 -11.22
CA VAL A 4 -23.36 -5.10 -11.19
C VAL A 4 -22.27 -5.78 -12.01
N SER A 5 -21.81 -5.12 -13.07
CA SER A 5 -20.71 -5.58 -13.93
C SER A 5 -19.54 -4.64 -13.81
N HIS A 6 -18.41 -5.14 -13.31
CA HIS A 6 -17.17 -4.38 -13.21
C HIS A 6 -16.42 -4.46 -14.54
N LYS A 7 -16.50 -3.39 -15.35
CA LYS A 7 -15.89 -3.31 -16.70
C LYS A 7 -14.47 -2.73 -16.73
N LYS A 8 -13.91 -2.30 -15.60
CA LYS A 8 -12.57 -1.70 -15.58
C LYS A 8 -11.51 -2.80 -15.53
N GLU A 9 -10.82 -3.00 -16.64
CA GLU A 9 -9.59 -3.80 -16.70
C GLU A 9 -8.43 -2.96 -16.16
N PHE A 10 -7.95 -3.30 -14.98
CA PHE A 10 -6.79 -2.64 -14.39
C PHE A 10 -5.54 -3.44 -14.74
N GLY A 11 -4.77 -2.95 -15.71
CA GLY A 11 -3.42 -3.48 -15.93
C GLY A 11 -2.57 -3.34 -14.68
N PHE A 12 -1.59 -4.24 -14.49
CA PHE A 12 -0.73 -4.27 -13.31
C PHE A 12 -0.09 -2.91 -12.99
N GLY A 13 0.43 -2.22 -14.01
CA GLY A 13 1.04 -0.89 -13.85
C GLY A 13 0.06 0.19 -13.40
N TYR A 14 -1.15 0.19 -13.95
CA TYR A 14 -2.21 1.13 -13.53
C TYR A 14 -2.63 0.86 -12.09
N PHE A 15 -2.79 -0.41 -11.71
CA PHE A 15 -3.09 -0.81 -10.33
C PHE A 15 -1.98 -0.39 -9.35
N MET A 16 -0.70 -0.59 -9.71
CA MET A 16 0.43 -0.14 -8.89
C MET A 16 0.47 1.39 -8.74
N SER A 17 0.20 2.13 -9.82
CA SER A 17 0.16 3.59 -9.82
C SER A 17 -0.97 4.12 -8.92
N GLN A 18 -2.18 3.60 -9.09
CA GLN A 18 -3.31 3.94 -8.23
C GLN A 18 -3.01 3.64 -6.77
N ARG A 19 -2.40 2.47 -6.50
CA ARG A 19 -2.03 2.10 -5.14
C ARG A 19 -1.06 3.11 -4.56
N TYR A 20 0.03 3.43 -5.26
CA TYR A 20 1.00 4.44 -4.82
C TYR A 20 0.33 5.79 -4.50
N HIS A 21 -0.47 6.32 -5.44
CA HIS A 21 -1.15 7.60 -5.26
C HIS A 21 -2.14 7.62 -4.10
N TYR A 22 -2.90 6.53 -3.91
CA TYR A 22 -3.80 6.36 -2.77
C TYR A 22 -3.05 6.30 -1.44
N SER A 23 -1.91 5.62 -1.39
CA SER A 23 -1.06 5.53 -0.19
C SER A 23 -0.53 6.90 0.21
N ARG A 24 -0.09 7.66 -0.79
CA ARG A 24 0.46 9.00 -0.60
C ARG A 24 -0.60 9.97 -0.10
N SER A 25 -1.79 9.98 -0.70
CA SER A 25 -2.89 10.84 -0.24
C SER A 25 -3.34 10.47 1.17
N PHE A 26 -3.42 9.17 1.49
CA PHE A 26 -3.77 8.69 2.83
C PHE A 26 -2.75 9.12 3.90
N ALA A 27 -1.46 8.90 3.67
CA ALA A 27 -0.43 9.31 4.62
C ALA A 27 -0.37 10.83 4.79
N ALA A 28 -0.56 11.58 3.71
CA ALA A 28 -0.63 13.02 3.75
C ALA A 28 -1.82 13.52 4.58
N MET A 29 -3.01 12.97 4.38
CA MET A 29 -4.18 13.31 5.21
C MET A 29 -3.95 12.94 6.67
N ARG A 30 -3.37 11.77 6.94
CA ARG A 30 -3.09 11.31 8.32
C ARG A 30 -2.04 12.15 9.04
N MET A 31 -1.12 12.76 8.29
CA MET A 31 -0.03 13.58 8.82
C MET A 31 -0.27 15.09 8.67
N ALA A 32 -1.43 15.51 8.16
CA ALA A 32 -1.72 16.91 7.85
C ALA A 32 -1.59 17.84 9.07
N THR A 33 -1.98 17.35 10.25
CA THR A 33 -1.91 18.10 11.52
C THR A 33 -0.71 17.70 12.39
N ALA A 34 0.15 16.80 11.90
CA ALA A 34 1.28 16.29 12.66
C ALA A 34 2.50 17.24 12.57
N PRO A 35 3.24 17.46 13.68
CA PRO A 35 4.47 18.23 13.64
C PRO A 35 5.54 17.53 12.81
N PHE A 36 6.46 18.29 12.23
CA PHE A 36 7.48 17.79 11.29
C PHE A 36 8.29 16.60 11.84
N MET A 37 8.65 16.62 13.12
CA MET A 37 9.34 15.50 13.78
C MET A 37 8.54 14.19 13.71
N ARG A 38 7.22 14.26 13.91
CA ARG A 38 6.33 13.09 13.82
C ARG A 38 6.18 12.59 12.38
N ARG A 39 6.24 13.50 11.41
CA ARG A 39 6.24 13.16 9.97
C ARG A 39 7.52 12.41 9.58
N LEU A 40 8.66 12.85 10.10
CA LEU A 40 9.96 12.22 9.86
C LEU A 40 10.04 10.83 10.52
N THR A 41 9.65 10.69 11.79
CA THR A 41 9.64 9.38 12.45
C THR A 41 8.69 8.41 11.77
N TYR A 42 7.52 8.89 11.31
CA TYR A 42 6.60 8.09 10.51
C TYR A 42 7.25 7.61 9.21
N ALA A 43 7.85 8.52 8.45
CA ALA A 43 8.53 8.20 7.20
C ALA A 43 9.66 7.19 7.40
N CYS A 44 10.46 7.33 8.46
CA CYS A 44 11.51 6.36 8.82
C CYS A 44 10.96 5.00 9.26
N ALA A 45 9.78 4.97 9.89
CA ALA A 45 9.10 3.72 10.27
C ALA A 45 8.38 3.06 9.09
N THR A 46 8.07 3.80 8.03
CA THR A 46 7.28 3.31 6.89
C THR A 46 7.97 2.15 6.13
N PRO A 47 9.30 2.13 5.92
CA PRO A 47 10.00 0.95 5.38
C PRO A 47 9.84 -0.33 6.19
N LEU A 48 9.45 -0.24 7.48
CA LEU A 48 9.19 -1.42 8.31
C LEU A 48 7.78 -2.01 8.08
N LEU A 49 6.84 -1.22 7.57
CA LEU A 49 5.46 -1.65 7.32
C LEU A 49 5.34 -2.85 6.36
N PRO A 50 6.06 -2.90 5.21
CA PRO A 50 6.06 -4.06 4.33
C PRO A 50 6.38 -5.37 5.07
N PHE A 51 7.42 -5.36 5.90
CA PHE A 51 7.83 -6.54 6.65
C PHE A 51 6.79 -6.94 7.70
N LEU A 52 6.22 -5.97 8.42
CA LEU A 52 5.20 -6.23 9.42
C LEU A 52 3.90 -6.77 8.80
N LEU A 53 3.45 -6.18 7.69
CA LEU A 53 2.26 -6.67 6.98
C LEU A 53 2.51 -8.04 6.36
N PHE A 54 3.67 -8.25 5.74
CA PHE A 54 4.04 -9.54 5.16
C PHE A 54 4.09 -10.63 6.25
N ALA A 55 4.71 -10.37 7.39
CA ALA A 55 4.74 -11.28 8.52
C ALA A 55 3.32 -11.61 9.03
N ARG A 56 2.44 -10.61 9.08
CA ARG A 56 1.04 -10.79 9.51
C ARG A 56 0.25 -11.66 8.51
N MET A 57 0.49 -11.49 7.21
CA MET A 57 -0.09 -12.35 6.16
C MET A 57 0.46 -13.77 6.28
N ALA A 58 1.79 -13.93 6.40
CA ALA A 58 2.45 -15.21 6.55
C ALA A 58 1.96 -15.97 7.79
N ALA A 59 1.87 -15.30 8.95
CA ALA A 59 1.35 -15.89 10.18
C ALA A 59 -0.11 -16.36 10.04
N THR A 60 -0.94 -15.60 9.33
CA THR A 60 -2.34 -15.99 9.07
C THR A 60 -2.42 -17.25 8.21
N ILE A 61 -1.58 -17.35 7.18
CA ILE A 61 -1.55 -18.50 6.26
C ILE A 61 -0.94 -19.72 6.94
N TRP A 62 0.14 -19.52 7.71
CA TRP A 62 0.75 -20.56 8.52
C TRP A 62 -0.27 -21.13 9.52
N ARG A 63 -1.00 -20.29 10.26
CA ARG A 63 -2.02 -20.75 11.21
C ARG A 63 -3.12 -21.58 10.53
N LYS A 64 -3.43 -21.29 9.27
CA LYS A 64 -4.44 -22.03 8.48
C LYS A 64 -3.88 -23.28 7.79
N GLN A 65 -2.54 -23.42 7.67
CA GLN A 65 -1.86 -24.53 6.98
C GLN A 65 -2.43 -24.84 5.58
N ARG A 66 -2.96 -23.83 4.88
CA ARG A 66 -3.58 -24.00 3.55
C ARG A 66 -2.95 -23.03 2.56
N ARG A 67 -2.76 -23.51 1.31
CA ARG A 67 -2.25 -22.73 0.17
C ARG A 67 -0.86 -22.10 0.42
N LEU A 68 -0.01 -22.76 1.20
CA LEU A 68 1.37 -22.29 1.48
C LEU A 68 2.20 -22.14 0.20
N ARG A 69 2.09 -23.10 -0.73
CA ARG A 69 2.80 -23.05 -2.02
C ARG A 69 2.36 -21.85 -2.88
N GLU A 70 1.05 -21.62 -2.97
CA GLU A 70 0.49 -20.48 -3.70
C GLU A 70 0.93 -19.16 -3.08
N PHE A 71 0.98 -19.09 -1.74
CA PHE A 71 1.49 -17.90 -1.05
C PHE A 71 2.96 -17.65 -1.39
N VAL A 72 3.82 -18.68 -1.34
CA VAL A 72 5.24 -18.57 -1.72
C VAL A 72 5.39 -18.06 -3.15
N LEU A 73 4.62 -18.59 -4.10
CA LEU A 73 4.62 -18.13 -5.49
C LEU A 73 4.10 -16.69 -5.64
N ALA A 74 3.19 -16.25 -4.78
CA ALA A 74 2.65 -14.88 -4.79
C ALA A 74 3.53 -13.86 -4.06
N THR A 75 4.50 -14.30 -3.23
CA THR A 75 5.39 -13.41 -2.47
C THR A 75 6.08 -12.30 -3.27
N PRO A 76 6.63 -12.53 -4.50
CA PRO A 76 7.28 -11.44 -5.23
C PRO A 76 6.30 -10.32 -5.60
N ILE A 77 5.08 -10.67 -6.04
CA ILE A 77 4.04 -9.70 -6.40
C ILE A 77 3.55 -8.96 -5.15
N ILE A 78 3.35 -9.67 -4.04
CA ILE A 78 2.98 -9.08 -2.75
C ILE A 78 4.10 -8.12 -2.28
N GLY A 79 5.36 -8.49 -2.45
CA GLY A 79 6.51 -7.66 -2.11
C GLY A 79 6.52 -6.34 -2.88
N VAL A 80 6.39 -6.39 -4.20
CA VAL A 80 6.32 -5.18 -5.05
C VAL A 80 5.15 -4.28 -4.63
N PHE A 81 3.99 -4.87 -4.35
CA PHE A 81 2.83 -4.12 -3.87
C PHE A 81 3.08 -3.42 -2.53
N LEU A 82 3.66 -4.14 -1.57
CA LEU A 82 3.96 -3.58 -0.24
C LEU A 82 5.03 -2.50 -0.30
N LEU A 83 6.04 -2.66 -1.16
CA LEU A 83 7.08 -1.65 -1.38
C LEU A 83 6.51 -0.38 -2.03
N SER A 84 5.70 -0.53 -3.08
CA SER A 84 4.99 0.60 -3.71
C SER A 84 4.11 1.35 -2.70
N TRP A 85 3.42 0.59 -1.83
CA TRP A 85 2.61 1.16 -0.76
C TRP A 85 3.44 1.96 0.26
N ALA A 86 4.51 1.37 0.78
CA ALA A 86 5.39 2.02 1.76
C ALA A 86 6.10 3.25 1.17
N TRP A 87 6.49 3.19 -0.10
CA TRP A 87 7.05 4.34 -0.80
C TRP A 87 6.05 5.50 -0.86
N GLY A 88 4.80 5.22 -1.23
CA GLY A 88 3.74 6.23 -1.25
C GLY A 88 3.47 6.83 0.12
N GLU A 89 3.40 6.01 1.17
CA GLU A 89 3.20 6.53 2.53
C GLU A 89 4.37 7.41 3.02
N ALA A 90 5.62 7.04 2.74
CA ALA A 90 6.79 7.82 3.14
C ALA A 90 6.79 9.21 2.46
N ILE A 91 6.52 9.24 1.15
CA ILE A 91 6.41 10.48 0.39
C ILE A 91 5.21 11.32 0.85
N GLY A 92 4.07 10.68 1.13
CA GLY A 92 2.88 11.36 1.64
C GLY A 92 3.10 11.98 3.01
N ALA A 93 3.82 11.27 3.90
CA ALA A 93 4.18 11.79 5.21
C ALA A 93 5.13 12.98 5.11
N LEU A 94 6.17 12.94 4.26
CA LEU A 94 7.18 14.01 4.18
C LEU A 94 6.74 15.21 3.32
N PHE A 95 6.16 14.96 2.15
CA PHE A 95 5.88 15.97 1.12
C PHE A 95 4.39 16.26 0.92
N GLY A 96 3.50 15.52 1.60
CA GLY A 96 2.05 15.69 1.44
C GLY A 96 1.50 15.05 0.17
N ALA A 97 0.19 15.26 -0.07
CA ALA A 97 -0.56 14.54 -1.11
C ALA A 97 -0.16 14.97 -2.54
N GLY A 98 0.20 16.25 -2.74
CA GLY A 98 0.38 16.85 -4.06
C GLY A 98 -0.84 16.59 -4.96
N ASP A 99 -0.60 16.39 -6.26
CA ASP A 99 -1.65 16.02 -7.24
C ASP A 99 -2.06 14.54 -7.18
N SER A 100 -1.69 13.81 -6.13
CA SER A 100 -1.97 12.36 -6.09
C SER A 100 -3.46 12.05 -6.02
N LEU A 101 -4.28 12.95 -5.47
CA LEU A 101 -5.74 12.79 -5.49
C LEU A 101 -6.30 12.93 -6.92
N ALA A 102 -5.74 13.84 -7.73
CA ALA A 102 -6.16 14.06 -9.11
C ALA A 102 -5.71 12.95 -10.10
N ARG A 103 -4.75 12.10 -9.70
CA ARG A 103 -4.24 10.98 -10.53
C ARG A 103 -4.88 9.62 -10.21
N VAL A 104 -5.78 9.56 -9.22
CA VAL A 104 -6.50 8.32 -8.84
C VAL A 104 -7.81 8.16 -9.64
N GLU A 105 -8.35 9.26 -10.18
CA GLU A 105 -9.59 9.30 -10.97
C GLU A 105 -9.36 9.01 -12.47
#